data_AF-A0AAD9IQR2-F1
#
_entry.id   AF-A0AAD9IQR2-F1
#
_cell.length_a   1.000
_cell.length_b   1.000
_cell.length_c   1.000
_cell.angle_alpha   90.00
_cell.angle_beta   90.00
_cell.angle_gamma   90.00
#
_symmetry.space_group_name_H-M   'P 1'
#
loop_
_entity.id
_entity.type
_entity.pdbx_description
1 polymer ?
#
loop_
_entity_poly.entity_id
_entity_poly.type
_entity_poly.pdbx_seq_one_letter_code
_entity_poly.pdbx_strand_id
1 'polypeptide(L)'
;SGRLFLVDLIKRAERNNFSALVITVDVLVLGTRYSDMRNNFNIPSHIQLKNANRCFSNIGLPKFVNSHLSNFSINYSITWQDI
;
A
#
# COMPACT_ATOMS: atom_id res chain seq x y z
N SER A 1 -3.70 -13.48 3.02
CA SER A 1 -2.36 -12.90 2.80
C SER A 1 -2.22 -11.48 3.34
N GLY A 2 -3.08 -10.52 2.95
CA GLY A 2 -2.97 -9.10 3.40
C GLY A 2 -3.06 -8.86 4.93
N ARG A 3 -3.92 -9.57 5.66
CA ARG A 3 -4.01 -9.45 7.14
C ARG A 3 -2.71 -9.86 7.84
N LEU A 4 -2.02 -10.89 7.35
CA LEU A 4 -0.73 -11.34 7.90
C LEU A 4 0.36 -10.28 7.70
N PHE A 5 0.33 -9.56 6.57
CA PHE A 5 1.23 -8.44 6.31
C PHE A 5 1.01 -7.28 7.27
N LEU A 6 -0.25 -6.89 7.51
CA LEU A 6 -0.57 -5.81 8.45
C LEU A 6 -0.13 -6.15 9.87
N VAL A 7 -0.36 -7.39 10.34
CA VAL A 7 0.10 -7.84 11.66
C VAL A 7 1.63 -7.78 11.78
N ASP A 8 2.36 -8.19 10.74
CA ASP A 8 3.82 -8.07 10.72
C ASP A 8 4.28 -6.60 10.75
N LEU A 9 3.60 -5.72 10.02
CA LEU A 9 3.90 -4.29 10.00
C LEU A 9 3.68 -3.64 11.37
N ILE A 10 2.56 -3.95 12.04
CA ILE A 10 2.25 -3.48 13.39
C ILE A 10 3.32 -3.95 14.38
N LYS A 11 3.65 -5.25 14.39
CA LYS A 11 4.69 -5.81 15.27
C LYS A 11 6.06 -5.17 15.03
N ARG A 12 6.38 -4.81 13.78
CA ARG A 12 7.62 -4.07 13.48
C ARG A 12 7.58 -2.65 14.03
N ALA A 13 6.46 -1.95 13.93
CA ALA A 13 6.30 -0.62 14.52
C ALA A 13 6.47 -0.66 16.05
N GLU A 14 5.81 -1.61 16.72
CA GLU A 14 5.94 -1.82 18.17
C GLU A 14 7.39 -2.06 18.60
N ARG A 15 8.10 -2.99 17.91
CA ARG A 15 9.51 -3.30 18.19
C ARG A 15 10.46 -2.11 17.98
N ASN A 16 10.07 -1.14 17.16
CA ASN A 16 10.85 0.07 16.91
C ASN A 16 10.34 1.28 17.72
N ASN A 17 9.54 1.05 18.76
CA ASN A 17 9.05 2.07 19.69
C ASN A 17 8.24 3.19 19.02
N PHE A 18 7.50 2.87 17.95
CA PHE A 18 6.53 3.82 17.40
C PHE A 18 5.42 4.05 18.42
N SER A 19 5.12 5.32 18.72
CA SER A 19 4.18 5.70 19.77
C SER A 19 2.71 5.70 19.34
N ALA A 20 2.45 5.62 18.04
CA ALA A 20 1.11 5.66 17.48
C ALA A 20 1.02 4.97 16.11
N LEU A 21 -0.19 4.53 15.78
CA LEU A 21 -0.57 4.08 14.44
C LEU A 21 -1.55 5.08 13.85
N VAL A 22 -1.28 5.53 12.62
CA VAL A 22 -2.19 6.38 11.85
C VAL A 22 -2.78 5.52 10.74
N ILE A 23 -4.11 5.38 10.75
CA ILE A 23 -4.84 4.55 9.79
C ILE A 23 -5.56 5.48 8.82
N THR A 24 -5.21 5.37 7.54
CA THR A 24 -5.88 6.08 6.44
C THR A 24 -7.09 5.26 5.97
N VAL A 25 -8.31 5.74 6.22
CA VAL A 25 -9.57 5.03 5.91
C VAL A 25 -10.34 5.60 4.71
N ASP A 26 -9.93 6.77 4.20
CA ASP A 26 -10.58 7.49 3.11
C ASP A 26 -10.08 7.10 1.71
N VAL A 27 -9.08 6.22 1.63
CA VAL A 27 -8.50 5.73 0.36
C VAL A 27 -9.01 4.32 0.04
N LEU A 28 -10.32 4.20 -0.20
CA LEU A 28 -10.93 2.91 -0.58
C LEU A 28 -10.57 2.51 -2.02
N VAL A 29 -10.46 3.51 -2.89
CA VAL A 29 -9.99 3.41 -4.29
C VAL A 29 -9.04 4.57 -4.55
N LEU A 30 -7.98 4.32 -5.31
CA LEU A 30 -7.09 5.40 -5.72
C LEU A 30 -7.81 6.32 -6.72
N GLY A 31 -7.92 7.60 -6.38
CA GLY A 31 -8.49 8.61 -7.27
C GLY A 31 -7.69 8.78 -8.56
N THR A 32 -8.36 9.25 -9.61
CA THR A 32 -7.75 9.54 -10.91
C THR A 32 -6.81 10.74 -10.81
N ARG A 33 -5.52 10.52 -11.06
CA ARG A 33 -4.49 11.56 -11.09
C ARG A 33 -4.01 11.78 -12.52
N TYR A 34 -4.63 12.73 -13.22
CA TYR A 34 -4.33 12.98 -14.64
C TYR A 34 -2.87 13.40 -14.91
N SER A 35 -2.19 14.03 -13.94
CA SER A 35 -0.74 14.29 -14.01
C SER A 35 0.07 13.00 -14.13
N ASP A 36 -0.26 12.01 -13.30
CA ASP A 36 0.49 10.76 -13.19
C ASP A 36 0.31 9.94 -14.47
N MET A 37 -0.89 9.98 -15.05
CA MET A 37 -1.20 9.36 -16.35
C MET A 37 -0.46 10.04 -17.49
N ARG A 38 -0.47 11.39 -17.57
CA ARG A 38 0.23 12.13 -18.64
C ARG A 38 1.74 11.95 -18.58
N ASN A 39 2.29 11.82 -17.38
CA ASN A 39 3.72 11.71 -17.15
C ASN A 39 4.23 10.26 -17.04
N ASN A 40 3.35 9.26 -17.18
CA ASN A 40 3.67 7.85 -16.93
C ASN A 40 4.48 7.66 -15.63
N PHE A 41 3.99 8.27 -14.54
CA PHE A 41 4.73 8.50 -13.30
C PHE A 41 5.25 7.20 -12.65
N ASN A 42 6.47 6.73 -12.93
CA ASN A 42 7.04 5.47 -12.40
C ASN A 42 7.76 5.62 -11.06
N ILE A 43 7.75 4.54 -10.26
CA ILE A 43 8.71 4.40 -9.15
C ILE A 43 10.11 4.22 -9.78
N PRO A 44 11.09 5.08 -9.49
CA PRO A 44 12.45 4.94 -10.00
C PRO A 44 13.08 3.60 -9.59
N SER A 45 13.92 3.02 -10.45
CA SER A 45 14.50 1.67 -10.26
C SER A 45 15.34 1.50 -8.99
N HIS A 46 15.91 2.59 -8.48
CA HIS A 46 16.71 2.59 -7.25
C HIS A 46 15.87 2.78 -5.97
N ILE A 47 14.55 3.04 -6.09
CA ILE A 47 13.65 3.22 -4.96
C ILE A 47 12.89 1.92 -4.69
N GLN A 48 12.80 1.54 -3.41
CA GLN A 48 12.12 0.32 -2.98
C GLN A 48 11.13 0.61 -1.86
N LEU A 49 9.99 -0.07 -1.89
CA LEU A 49 9.01 -0.08 -0.79
C LEU A 49 9.51 -1.01 0.32
N LYS A 50 10.48 -0.55 1.12
CA LYS A 50 11.16 -1.35 2.16
C LYS A 50 10.20 -2.01 3.15
N ASN A 51 9.07 -1.36 3.46
CA ASN A 51 8.09 -1.90 4.39
C ASN A 51 7.26 -3.06 3.82
N ALA A 52 7.26 -3.25 2.50
CA ALA A 52 6.43 -4.22 1.78
C ALA A 52 7.22 -5.18 0.88
N ASN A 53 8.56 -5.15 0.96
CA ASN A 53 9.47 -5.98 0.17
C ASN A 53 9.14 -7.48 0.20
N ARG A 54 8.69 -8.01 1.34
CA ARG A 54 8.37 -9.43 1.55
C ARG A 54 7.04 -9.88 0.92
N CYS A 55 6.15 -8.94 0.59
CA CYS A 55 4.84 -9.24 0.00
C CYS A 55 4.81 -9.01 -1.51
N PHE A 56 5.66 -8.13 -2.03
CA PHE A 56 5.76 -7.81 -3.45
C PHE A 56 7.00 -8.41 -4.13
N SER A 57 7.79 -9.26 -3.45
CA SER A 57 8.98 -9.89 -4.03
C SER A 57 8.66 -10.85 -5.19
N ASN A 58 7.48 -11.48 -5.17
CA ASN A 58 7.04 -12.44 -6.21
C ASN A 58 6.02 -11.86 -7.18
N ILE A 59 5.48 -10.67 -6.87
CA ILE A 59 4.57 -9.93 -7.72
C ILE A 59 5.35 -8.68 -8.06
N GLY A 60 6.24 -8.77 -9.06
CA GLY A 60 7.06 -7.63 -9.49
C GLY A 60 6.18 -6.40 -9.49
N LEU A 61 6.47 -5.48 -8.55
CA LEU A 61 5.64 -4.34 -8.12
C LEU A 61 4.60 -4.05 -9.21
N PRO A 62 3.34 -4.52 -9.07
CA PRO A 62 2.40 -4.65 -10.19
C PRO A 62 2.39 -3.34 -10.92
N LYS A 63 3.08 -3.27 -12.08
CA LYS A 63 3.53 -2.04 -12.75
C LYS A 63 2.74 -0.87 -12.20
N PHE A 64 3.21 -0.29 -11.09
CA PHE A 64 2.43 0.58 -10.17
C PHE A 64 2.03 1.91 -10.83
N VAL A 65 2.05 1.91 -12.16
CA VAL A 65 2.50 2.99 -12.97
C VAL A 65 1.92 3.01 -14.38
N ASN A 66 1.61 1.84 -14.95
CA ASN A 66 0.93 1.87 -16.25
C ASN A 66 -0.57 1.98 -16.00
N SER A 67 -0.95 3.19 -15.58
CA SER A 67 -2.18 3.90 -15.95
C SER A 67 -3.54 3.26 -15.61
N HIS A 68 -3.66 2.34 -14.65
CA HIS A 68 -4.96 1.81 -14.20
C HIS A 68 -5.01 1.54 -12.69
N LEU A 69 -4.61 2.51 -11.86
CA LEU A 69 -4.74 2.43 -10.40
C LEU A 69 -6.19 2.53 -9.90
N SER A 70 -7.15 2.81 -10.79
CA SER A 70 -8.59 2.81 -10.49
C SER A 70 -9.11 1.48 -9.95
N ASN A 71 -8.39 0.38 -10.15
CA ASN A 71 -8.82 -0.96 -9.78
C ASN A 71 -8.22 -1.45 -8.46
N PHE A 72 -7.44 -0.61 -7.76
CA PHE A 72 -7.01 -0.93 -6.40
C PHE A 72 -8.19 -0.66 -5.45
N SER A 73 -9.09 -1.65 -5.31
CA SER A 73 -10.10 -1.63 -4.27
C SER A 73 -9.57 -2.32 -3.03
N ILE A 74 -9.58 -1.60 -1.91
CA ILE A 74 -9.40 -2.20 -0.60
C ILE A 74 -10.74 -2.84 -0.21
N ASN A 75 -10.71 -3.99 0.47
CA ASN A 75 -11.94 -4.66 0.89
C ASN A 75 -12.81 -3.74 1.76
N TYR A 76 -14.01 -3.42 1.28
CA TYR A 76 -14.97 -2.53 1.92
C TYR A 76 -15.65 -3.10 3.16
N SER A 77 -15.42 -4.39 3.49
CA SER A 77 -16.06 -5.04 4.63
C SER A 77 -15.33 -4.82 5.97
N ILE A 78 -14.24 -4.05 6.00
CA ILE A 78 -13.46 -3.82 7.21
C ILE A 78 -14.18 -2.78 8.09
N THR A 79 -14.39 -3.11 9.35
CA THR A 79 -15.04 -2.25 10.35
C THR A 79 -14.08 -1.90 11.50
N TRP A 80 -14.47 -0.97 12.37
CA TRP A 80 -13.72 -0.67 13.60
C TRP A 80 -13.55 -1.88 14.54
N GLN A 81 -14.32 -2.95 14.36
CA GLN A 81 -14.20 -4.17 15.14
C GLN A 81 -13.06 -5.07 14.64
N ASP A 82 -12.56 -4.83 13.42
CA ASP A 82 -11.46 -5.57 12.80
C ASP A 82 -10.07 -4.96 13.09
N ILE A 83 -10.05 -3.74 13.66
CA ILE A 83 -8.87 -3.00 14.12
C ILE A 83 -8.67 -3.29 15.61
#